data_AF-A0A0C9TA86-F1
#
_entry.id   AF-A0A0C9TA86-F1
#
_cell.length_a   1.000
_cell.length_b   1.000
_cell.length_c   1.000
_cell.angle_alpha   90.00
_cell.angle_beta   90.00
_cell.angle_gamma   90.00
#
_symmetry.space_group_name_H-M   'P 1'
#
loop_
_entity.id
_entity.type
_entity.pdbx_description
1 polymer ?
#
loop_
_entity_poly.entity_id
_entity_poly.type
_entity_poly.pdbx_seq_one_letter_code
_entity_poly.pdbx_strand_id
1 'polypeptide(L)'
;MSDLIRRASNPSTSTSSSTSSPRVYSPYLKSSRSALSRIAPLHPNRRTPPPPLPRAPPPRKSKKQLALEERWEEELAESVEGWACMTDEERAGMRRAKREMEMGGYED
;
A
#
# COMPACT_ATOMS: atom_id res chain seq x y z
N MET A 1 32.55 3.31 25.79
CA MET A 1 31.57 2.67 24.86
C MET A 1 30.98 3.71 23.89
N SER A 2 31.80 4.57 23.29
CA SER A 2 31.35 5.67 22.40
C SER A 2 31.97 5.59 21.00
N ASP A 3 32.94 4.70 20.78
CA ASP A 3 33.72 4.67 19.53
C ASP A 3 33.23 3.62 18.53
N LEU A 4 32.32 2.73 18.95
CA LEU A 4 31.70 1.73 18.05
C LEU A 4 30.62 2.33 17.13
N ILE A 5 30.06 3.48 17.49
CA ILE A 5 28.91 4.07 16.78
C ILE A 5 29.36 4.93 15.59
N ARG A 6 30.62 5.40 15.57
CA ARG A 6 31.12 6.30 14.51
C ARG A 6 31.55 5.61 13.22
N ARG A 7 31.65 4.27 13.19
CA ARG A 7 32.09 3.51 12.00
C ARG A 7 30.95 2.87 11.20
N ALA A 8 29.72 3.39 11.34
CA ALA A 8 28.54 2.96 10.58
C ALA A 8 28.10 3.98 9.51
N SER A 9 28.89 5.02 9.24
CA SER A 9 28.61 6.04 8.22
C SER A 9 29.76 6.17 7.22
N ASN A 10 29.99 5.16 6.41
CA ASN A 10 30.71 5.30 5.14
C ASN A 10 30.16 4.27 4.14
N PRO A 11 29.47 4.69 3.06
CA PRO A 11 29.20 3.81 1.93
C PRO A 11 30.49 3.68 1.11
N SER A 12 31.48 2.96 1.63
CA SER A 12 32.68 2.60 0.88
C SER A 12 32.43 1.25 0.23
N THR A 13 32.01 1.32 -1.03
CA THR A 13 32.13 0.29 -2.07
C THR A 13 33.41 -0.50 -1.86
N SER A 14 33.32 -1.64 -1.18
CA SER A 14 34.44 -2.56 -0.98
C SER A 14 34.23 -3.73 -1.93
N THR A 15 34.94 -3.62 -3.04
CA THR A 15 35.23 -4.65 -4.01
C THR A 15 35.58 -5.97 -3.31
N SER A 16 34.73 -6.97 -3.53
CA SER A 16 35.09 -8.37 -3.81
C SER A 16 36.48 -8.81 -3.32
N SER A 17 36.60 -9.10 -2.03
CA SER A 17 37.61 -10.01 -1.52
C SER A 17 37.07 -11.44 -1.70
N SER A 18 37.45 -12.05 -2.82
CA SER A 18 37.26 -13.48 -3.10
C SER A 18 38.11 -14.32 -2.15
N THR A 19 37.73 -14.36 -0.87
CA THR A 19 38.15 -15.42 0.03
C THR A 19 37.38 -16.66 -0.40
N SER A 20 38.08 -17.66 -0.93
CA SER A 20 37.50 -18.96 -1.29
C SER A 20 36.91 -19.62 -0.04
N SER A 21 35.63 -19.33 0.22
CA SER A 21 34.83 -20.04 1.21
C SER A 21 34.86 -21.52 0.82
N PRO A 22 35.07 -22.46 1.76
CA PRO A 22 34.95 -23.88 1.44
C PRO A 22 33.60 -24.08 0.74
N ARG A 23 33.59 -24.77 -0.39
CA ARG A 23 32.36 -25.11 -1.11
C ARG A 23 31.60 -26.12 -0.25
N VAL A 24 30.98 -25.64 0.82
CA VAL A 24 30.05 -26.40 1.64
C VAL A 24 28.88 -26.70 0.71
N TYR A 25 28.77 -27.96 0.31
CA TYR A 25 27.67 -28.44 -0.51
C TYR A 25 26.38 -28.24 0.28
N SER A 26 25.68 -27.14 0.00
CA SER A 26 24.33 -26.94 0.50
C SER A 26 23.37 -27.54 -0.52
N PRO A 27 22.47 -28.44 -0.14
CA PRO A 27 21.47 -29.01 -1.06
C PRO A 27 20.58 -27.93 -1.69
N TYR A 28 20.57 -26.71 -1.14
CA TYR A 28 19.79 -25.59 -1.64
C TYR A 28 20.58 -24.60 -2.50
N LEU A 29 21.82 -24.92 -2.91
CA LEU A 29 22.67 -24.01 -3.71
C LEU A 29 22.03 -23.60 -5.05
N LYS A 30 21.18 -24.47 -5.62
CA LYS A 30 20.48 -24.25 -6.89
C LYS A 30 19.06 -23.69 -6.70
N SER A 31 18.62 -23.49 -5.46
CA SER A 31 17.27 -23.02 -5.16
C SER A 31 17.16 -21.51 -5.36
N SER A 32 16.01 -21.05 -5.85
CA SER A 32 15.75 -19.62 -5.99
C SER A 32 15.65 -18.93 -4.62
N ARG A 33 15.93 -17.62 -4.56
CA ARG A 33 15.77 -16.83 -3.33
C ARG A 33 14.35 -16.93 -2.73
N SER A 34 13.32 -17.05 -3.58
CA SER A 34 11.93 -17.22 -3.17
C SER A 34 11.62 -18.64 -2.64
N ALA A 35 12.30 -19.66 -3.15
CA ALA A 35 12.20 -21.02 -2.59
C ALA A 35 12.87 -21.08 -1.21
N LEU A 36 14.06 -20.48 -1.09
CA LEU A 36 14.83 -20.40 0.15
C LEU A 36 14.13 -19.61 1.26
N SER A 37 13.34 -18.58 0.92
CA SER A 37 12.62 -17.77 1.92
C SER A 37 11.43 -18.48 2.56
N ARG A 38 10.94 -19.58 1.96
CA ARG A 38 9.83 -20.38 2.49
C ARG A 38 10.29 -21.48 3.44
N ILE A 39 11.58 -21.78 3.46
CA ILE A 39 12.17 -22.75 4.38
C ILE A 39 12.18 -22.10 5.77
N ALA A 40 11.59 -22.78 6.74
CA ALA A 40 11.62 -22.33 8.13
C ALA A 40 13.08 -22.03 8.54
N PRO A 41 13.37 -20.86 9.14
CA PRO A 41 14.73 -20.55 9.50
C PRO A 41 15.29 -21.56 10.51
N LEU A 42 16.31 -22.32 10.11
CA LEU A 42 17.07 -23.20 11.02
C LEU A 42 17.93 -22.41 12.03
N HIS A 43 18.00 -21.08 11.92
CA HIS A 43 18.79 -20.26 12.82
C HIS A 43 17.94 -19.88 14.05
N PRO A 44 18.38 -20.18 15.29
CA PRO A 44 17.59 -19.99 16.51
C PRO A 44 17.13 -18.54 16.76
N ASN A 45 17.77 -17.56 16.10
CA ASN A 45 17.41 -16.14 16.21
C ASN A 45 16.68 -15.55 14.99
N ARG A 46 16.31 -16.35 13.98
CA ARG A 46 15.50 -15.85 12.85
C ARG A 46 14.02 -16.02 13.17
N ARG A 47 13.47 -15.07 13.94
CA ARG A 47 12.02 -14.93 14.12
C ARG A 47 11.37 -14.73 12.75
N THR A 48 10.26 -15.41 12.49
CA THR A 48 9.39 -15.08 11.35
C THR A 48 9.14 -13.58 11.38
N PRO A 49 9.31 -12.84 10.26
CA PRO A 49 8.96 -11.43 10.27
C PRO A 49 7.53 -11.30 10.78
N PRO A 50 7.22 -10.30 11.62
CA PRO A 50 5.85 -10.11 12.07
C PRO A 50 4.95 -9.94 10.83
N PRO A 51 3.69 -10.38 10.91
CA PRO A 51 2.75 -10.19 9.82
C PRO A 51 2.69 -8.69 9.46
N PRO A 52 2.44 -8.35 8.18
CA PRO A 52 2.26 -6.95 7.79
C PRO A 52 1.15 -6.32 8.63
N LEU A 53 1.32 -5.03 8.96
CA LEU A 53 0.30 -4.29 9.69
C LEU A 53 -1.01 -4.23 8.87
N PRO A 54 -2.18 -4.21 9.53
CA PRO A 54 -3.45 -4.02 8.84
C PRO A 54 -3.43 -2.71 8.06
N ARG A 55 -4.17 -2.67 6.95
CA ARG A 55 -4.32 -1.44 6.14
C ARG A 55 -4.90 -0.33 7.01
N ALA A 56 -4.38 0.89 6.84
CA ALA A 56 -4.95 2.07 7.49
C ALA A 56 -6.43 2.24 7.07
N PRO A 57 -7.28 2.77 7.96
CA PRO A 57 -8.65 3.09 7.60
C PRO A 57 -8.67 4.12 6.46
N PRO A 58 -9.74 4.15 5.63
CA PRO A 58 -9.91 5.18 4.61
C PRO A 58 -9.80 6.58 5.22
N PRO A 59 -9.14 7.53 4.54
CA PRO A 59 -9.02 8.88 5.05
C PRO A 59 -10.40 9.53 5.18
N ARG A 60 -10.57 10.36 6.21
CA ARG A 60 -11.79 11.18 6.35
C ARG A 60 -11.87 12.13 5.16
N LYS A 61 -13.07 12.31 4.60
CA LYS A 61 -13.29 13.29 3.51
C LYS A 61 -12.85 14.67 3.96
N SER A 62 -12.07 15.35 3.12
CA SER A 62 -11.67 16.72 3.37
C SER A 62 -12.88 17.67 3.29
N LYS A 63 -12.79 18.86 3.90
CA LYS A 63 -13.84 19.90 3.80
C LYS A 63 -14.17 20.23 2.34
N LYS A 64 -13.15 20.27 1.47
CA LYS A 64 -13.34 20.52 0.03
C LYS A 64 -14.13 19.41 -0.65
N GLN A 65 -13.85 18.15 -0.31
CA GLN A 65 -14.58 17.01 -0.88
C GLN A 65 -16.03 16.99 -0.42
N LEU A 66 -16.31 17.36 0.84
CA LEU A 66 -17.69 17.44 1.34
C LEU A 66 -18.49 18.54 0.64
N ALA A 67 -17.92 19.75 0.51
CA ALA A 67 -18.58 20.85 -0.18
C ALA A 67 -18.85 20.54 -1.67
N LEU A 68 -17.93 19.80 -2.29
CA LEU A 68 -18.08 19.36 -3.66
C LEU A 68 -19.18 18.30 -3.81
N GLU A 69 -19.30 17.38 -2.85
CA GLU A 69 -20.43 16.44 -2.80
C GLU A 69 -21.77 17.14 -2.55
N GLU A 70 -21.84 18.11 -1.62
CA GLU A 70 -23.06 18.90 -1.37
C GLU A 70 -23.52 19.64 -2.62
N ARG A 71 -22.57 20.26 -3.35
CA ARG A 71 -22.87 20.92 -4.62
C ARG A 71 -23.47 19.95 -5.65
N TRP A 72 -22.95 18.73 -5.74
CA TRP A 72 -23.54 17.72 -6.63
C TRP A 72 -24.94 17.29 -6.21
N GLU A 73 -25.24 17.27 -4.91
CA GLU A 73 -26.58 16.98 -4.41
C GLU A 73 -27.57 18.09 -4.78
N GLU A 74 -27.15 19.35 -4.68
CA GLU A 74 -27.95 20.50 -5.12
C GLU A 74 -28.20 20.48 -6.63
N GLU A 75 -27.16 20.24 -7.44
CA GLU A 75 -27.28 20.13 -8.90
C GLU A 75 -28.21 18.98 -9.34
N LEU A 76 -28.13 17.82 -8.66
CA LEU A 76 -29.02 16.69 -8.93
C LEU A 76 -30.46 16.97 -8.47
N ALA A 77 -30.63 17.67 -7.34
CA ALA A 77 -31.95 18.06 -6.85
C ALA A 77 -32.65 19.06 -7.78
N GLU A 78 -31.90 19.95 -8.44
CA GLU A 78 -32.43 20.91 -9.40
C GLU A 78 -32.72 20.28 -10.77
N SER A 79 -31.87 19.34 -11.22
CA SER A 79 -31.99 18.73 -12.56
C SER A 79 -32.96 17.55 -12.63
N VAL A 80 -33.16 16.81 -11.55
CA VAL A 80 -34.04 15.63 -11.52
C VAL A 80 -35.42 16.02 -11.00
N GLU A 81 -36.42 16.04 -11.87
CA GLU A 81 -37.81 16.25 -11.48
C GLU A 81 -38.27 15.16 -10.50
N GLY A 82 -38.86 15.56 -9.37
CA GLY A 82 -39.31 14.62 -8.35
C GLY A 82 -38.18 14.02 -7.49
N TRP A 83 -36.99 14.63 -7.46
CA TRP A 83 -35.86 14.20 -6.63
C TRP A 83 -36.24 13.86 -5.17
N ALA A 84 -37.09 14.69 -4.55
CA ALA A 84 -37.54 14.48 -3.17
C ALA A 84 -38.45 13.25 -2.98
N CYS A 85 -39.08 12.76 -4.05
CA CYS A 85 -39.96 11.60 -4.03
C CYS A 85 -39.23 10.28 -4.32
N MET A 86 -37.95 10.33 -4.69
CA MET A 86 -37.13 9.16 -4.98
C MET A 86 -36.62 8.49 -3.69
N THR A 87 -36.44 7.16 -3.76
CA THR A 87 -35.87 6.40 -2.66
C THR A 87 -34.40 6.79 -2.42
N ASP A 88 -33.92 6.59 -1.19
CA ASP A 88 -32.53 6.89 -0.84
C ASP A 88 -31.52 6.08 -1.67
N GLU A 89 -31.90 4.87 -2.10
CA GLU A 89 -31.09 3.98 -2.93
C GLU A 89 -30.91 4.54 -4.34
N GLU A 90 -31.99 5.01 -4.98
CA GLU A 90 -31.95 5.62 -6.30
C GLU A 90 -31.15 6.92 -6.28
N ARG A 91 -31.36 7.76 -5.26
CA ARG A 91 -30.57 9.00 -5.07
C ARG A 91 -29.10 8.69 -4.80
N ALA A 92 -28.77 7.63 -4.06
CA ALA A 92 -27.40 7.20 -3.86
C ALA A 92 -26.74 6.69 -5.15
N GLY A 93 -27.49 5.99 -6.01
CA GLY A 93 -27.05 5.58 -7.33
C GLY A 93 -26.72 6.78 -8.23
N MET A 94 -27.61 7.76 -8.29
CA MET A 94 -27.42 8.98 -9.08
C MET A 94 -26.22 9.82 -8.59
N ARG A 95 -26.05 9.96 -7.26
CA ARG A 95 -24.87 10.64 -6.68
C ARG A 95 -23.57 9.90 -6.99
N ARG A 96 -23.58 8.56 -6.97
CA ARG A 96 -22.40 7.75 -7.33
C ARG A 96 -22.06 7.93 -8.81
N ALA A 97 -23.06 7.88 -9.70
CA ALA A 97 -22.87 8.08 -11.14
C ALA A 97 -22.34 9.48 -11.46
N LYS A 98 -22.87 10.54 -10.81
CA LYS A 98 -22.37 11.92 -10.94
C LYS A 98 -20.93 12.05 -10.46
N ARG A 99 -20.59 11.45 -9.32
CA ARG A 99 -19.20 11.38 -8.84
C ARG A 99 -18.29 10.67 -9.83
N GLU A 100 -18.71 9.53 -10.38
CA GLU A 100 -17.92 8.74 -11.33
C GLU A 100 -17.74 9.47 -12.66
N MET A 101 -18.76 10.15 -13.16
CA MET A 101 -18.68 10.96 -14.37
C MET A 101 -17.68 12.12 -14.22
N GLU A 102 -17.66 12.79 -13.08
CA GLU A 102 -16.79 13.96 -12.86
C GLU A 102 -15.38 13.60 -12.35
N MET A 103 -15.22 12.51 -11.59
CA MET A 103 -13.91 12.08 -11.06
C MET A 103 -13.25 10.96 -11.86
N GLY A 104 -14.02 10.17 -12.61
CA GLY A 104 -13.55 9.01 -13.38
C GLY A 104 -12.90 9.34 -14.72
N GLY A 105 -12.94 10.62 -15.15
CA GLY A 105 -12.21 11.10 -16.32
C GLY A 105 -10.72 11.39 -16.10
N TYR A 106 -10.15 11.01 -14.95
CA TYR A 106 -8.76 11.30 -14.57
C TYR A 106 -7.86 10.06 -14.48
N GLU A 107 -8.32 8.91 -14.96
CA GLU A 107 -7.55 7.65 -15.07
C GLU A 107 -7.44 7.24 -16.55
N ASP A 108 -6.74 8.05 -17.35
CA ASP A 108 -6.02 7.65 -18.57
C ASP A 108 -4.75 8.52 -18.73
#